data_AF-A0A259S6S2-F1
#
_entry.id   AF-A0A259S6S2-F1
#
_cell.length_a   1.000
_cell.length_b   1.000
_cell.length_c   1.000
_cell.angle_alpha   90.00
_cell.angle_beta   90.00
_cell.angle_gamma   90.00
#
_symmetry.space_group_name_H-M   'P 1'
#
loop_
_entity.id
_entity.type
_entity.pdbx_description
1 polymer ?
#
loop_
_entity_poly.entity_id
_entity_poly.type
_entity_poly.pdbx_seq_one_letter_code
_entity_poly.pdbx_strand_id
1 'polypeptide(L)'
;DFADAMAEGAELAAALGGVYLRATWDDTLLDRPFTTLVDADGALPEFKFGRMQAVTFWTVVYRDGETTWRHVERHELDSVGVGVILHGLYQGDEYHLGIRVPLTSLQATEKLALFDDLNVEGTINTASEGLAVEYVPNQTPNRVWRHIPAGRYLGRSDLDGVEHLMDELAETMSDWMRARRVARARIALPKSMLQSGGAGQGAVVNPDQEVFTPLDGMLAGKDQPIGQQIQLLQPAFDPAGYKATADHLVEQIVQEAGYSPATFGLDGGKQRSQRTATEVEGMERRTLLTRKRKIRAWTPAIRNHVRKLLALDNTFFNGSNSLIADITVEFPDGVQESQLQLAQTAQALATAEAASTKTLVQMLHPDWDDDQVDEEVSAIQGQAPQIAPPQMPPFDTAPPVSEDGTDGGPAAV
;
A
#
# COMPACT_ATOMS: atom_id res chain seq x y z
N ASP A 1 -9.87 0.52 12.81
CA ASP A 1 -10.34 1.88 12.51
C ASP A 1 -9.21 2.84 12.14
N PHE A 2 -8.45 3.38 13.11
CA PHE A 2 -7.43 4.40 12.80
C PHE A 2 -6.31 3.87 11.89
N ALA A 3 -5.72 2.72 12.21
CA ALA A 3 -4.67 2.12 11.40
C ALA A 3 -5.16 1.75 9.99
N ASP A 4 -6.40 1.26 9.86
CA ASP A 4 -7.01 0.94 8.58
C ASP A 4 -7.21 2.20 7.73
N ALA A 5 -7.67 3.30 8.33
CA ALA A 5 -7.77 4.59 7.65
C ALA A 5 -6.40 5.13 7.20
N MET A 6 -5.33 4.91 7.98
CA MET A 6 -3.98 5.29 7.54
C MET A 6 -3.51 4.43 6.35
N ALA A 7 -3.83 3.14 6.36
CA ALA A 7 -3.49 2.23 5.26
C ALA A 7 -4.27 2.60 3.98
N GLU A 8 -5.57 2.79 4.09
CA GLU A 8 -6.44 3.25 2.99
C GLU A 8 -5.97 4.60 2.44
N GLY A 9 -5.68 5.56 3.32
CA GLY A 9 -5.17 6.86 2.91
C GLY A 9 -3.81 6.79 2.22
N ALA A 10 -2.94 5.84 2.60
CA ALA A 10 -1.65 5.63 1.95
C ALA A 10 -1.81 5.07 0.53
N GLU A 11 -2.77 4.15 0.31
CA GLU A 11 -3.11 3.63 -1.01
C GLU A 11 -3.69 4.72 -1.92
N LEU A 12 -4.67 5.48 -1.42
CA LEU A 12 -5.28 6.60 -2.14
C LEU A 12 -4.25 7.68 -2.49
N ALA A 13 -3.37 8.02 -1.54
CA ALA A 13 -2.29 8.98 -1.77
C ALA A 13 -1.32 8.50 -2.86
N ALA A 14 -1.02 7.20 -2.92
CA ALA A 14 -0.17 6.64 -3.96
C ALA A 14 -0.76 6.84 -5.36
N ALA A 15 -2.08 6.68 -5.50
CA ALA A 15 -2.79 6.84 -6.77
C ALA A 15 -3.05 8.31 -7.14
N LEU A 16 -3.59 9.11 -6.22
CA LEU A 16 -4.06 10.48 -6.49
C LEU A 16 -3.02 11.57 -6.19
N GLY A 17 -1.91 11.21 -5.55
CA GLY A 17 -0.80 12.11 -5.24
C GLY A 17 -0.84 12.73 -3.85
N GLY A 18 -1.90 12.52 -3.08
CA GLY A 18 -1.98 12.86 -1.66
C GLY A 18 -3.31 12.46 -1.07
N VAL A 19 -3.48 12.69 0.23
CA VAL A 19 -4.73 12.44 0.96
C VAL A 19 -4.91 13.50 2.04
N TYR A 20 -6.16 13.79 2.40
CA TYR A 20 -6.50 14.66 3.52
C TYR A 20 -7.03 13.83 4.68
N LEU A 21 -6.40 13.98 5.84
CA LEU A 21 -6.87 13.41 7.10
C LEU A 21 -7.80 14.44 7.73
N ARG A 22 -9.09 14.11 7.82
CA ARG A 22 -10.11 14.99 8.40
C ARG A 22 -10.50 14.49 9.79
N ALA A 23 -10.37 15.37 10.78
CA ALA A 23 -10.83 15.12 12.14
C ALA A 23 -12.35 15.35 12.20
N THR A 24 -13.10 14.29 12.49
CA THR A 24 -14.57 14.28 12.47
C THR A 24 -15.08 13.86 13.84
N TRP A 25 -16.26 14.34 14.22
CA TRP A 25 -16.93 13.93 15.45
C TRP A 25 -18.44 13.91 15.23
N ASP A 26 -19.10 12.94 15.86
CA ASP A 26 -20.55 12.79 15.88
C ASP A 26 -20.92 12.01 17.16
N ASP A 27 -21.57 12.70 18.10
CA ASP A 27 -21.95 12.18 19.41
C ASP A 27 -23.02 11.08 19.33
N THR A 28 -23.65 10.91 18.17
CA THR A 28 -24.60 9.82 17.92
C THR A 28 -23.92 8.54 17.43
N LEU A 29 -22.70 8.64 16.90
CA LEU A 29 -21.94 7.52 16.36
C LEU A 29 -20.88 7.00 17.34
N LEU A 30 -20.07 7.90 17.89
CA LEU A 30 -18.95 7.57 18.76
C LEU A 30 -18.77 8.63 19.84
N ASP A 31 -18.51 8.20 21.07
CA ASP A 31 -18.19 9.07 22.22
C ASP A 31 -16.73 9.59 22.17
N ARG A 32 -16.18 9.78 20.97
CA ARG A 32 -14.82 10.27 20.71
C ARG A 32 -14.69 10.78 19.28
N PRO A 33 -13.77 11.70 18.99
CA PRO A 33 -13.46 12.09 17.62
C PRO A 33 -12.76 10.94 16.87
N PHE A 34 -12.98 10.88 15.56
CA PHE A 34 -12.44 9.85 14.68
C PHE A 34 -11.93 10.45 13.36
N THR A 35 -11.13 9.68 12.63
CA THR A 35 -10.55 10.09 11.36
C THR A 35 -11.45 9.70 10.21
N THR A 36 -11.72 10.62 9.29
CA THR A 36 -12.21 10.32 7.95
C THR A 36 -11.17 10.76 6.92
N LEU A 37 -11.18 10.13 5.75
CA LEU A 37 -10.29 10.47 4.64
C LEU A 37 -11.06 11.29 3.61
N VAL A 38 -10.36 12.23 2.98
CA VAL A 38 -10.84 12.88 1.76
C VAL A 38 -9.78 12.76 0.69
N ASP A 39 -10.21 12.33 -0.48
CA ASP A 39 -9.39 12.11 -1.65
C ASP A 39 -8.82 13.43 -2.20
N ALA A 40 -7.64 13.36 -2.82
CA ALA A 40 -6.98 14.58 -3.30
C ALA A 40 -7.70 15.27 -4.47
N ASP A 41 -8.53 14.56 -5.22
CA ASP A 41 -9.33 15.08 -6.34
C ASP A 41 -10.66 15.72 -5.90
N GLY A 42 -11.12 15.42 -4.67
CA GLY A 42 -12.29 16.04 -4.04
C GLY A 42 -11.98 17.29 -3.20
N ALA A 43 -10.77 17.85 -3.33
CA ALA A 43 -10.26 18.89 -2.45
C ALA A 43 -9.57 20.04 -3.20
N LEU A 44 -9.78 21.26 -2.71
CA LEU A 44 -9.12 22.48 -3.18
C LEU A 44 -8.40 23.16 -2.01
N PRO A 45 -7.08 22.92 -1.84
CA PRO A 45 -6.30 23.51 -0.77
C PRO A 45 -5.76 24.90 -1.14
N GLU A 46 -5.55 25.72 -0.11
CA GLU A 46 -4.87 27.01 -0.21
C GLU A 46 -3.59 26.98 0.61
N PHE A 47 -2.45 27.20 -0.06
CA PHE A 47 -1.14 27.20 0.57
C PHE A 47 -0.54 28.61 0.65
N LYS A 48 0.07 28.91 1.80
CA LYS A 48 0.87 30.11 2.01
C LYS A 48 2.26 29.70 2.51
N PHE A 49 3.29 30.04 1.74
CA PHE A 49 4.69 29.65 2.02
C PHE A 49 4.89 28.14 2.26
N GLY A 50 4.09 27.30 1.59
CA GLY A 50 4.15 25.84 1.73
C GLY A 50 3.43 25.26 2.95
N ARG A 51 2.67 26.08 3.69
CA ARG A 51 1.77 25.62 4.75
C ARG A 51 0.32 25.78 4.29
N MET A 52 -0.50 24.76 4.52
CA MET A 52 -1.93 24.84 4.22
C MET A 52 -2.59 25.84 5.18
N GLN A 53 -3.47 26.69 4.65
CA GLN A 53 -4.19 27.71 5.41
C GLN A 53 -5.70 27.46 5.40
N ALA A 54 -6.20 26.87 4.32
CA ALA A 54 -7.57 26.44 4.19
C ALA A 54 -7.66 25.28 3.20
N VAL A 55 -8.75 24.52 3.26
CA VAL A 55 -9.10 23.52 2.26
C VAL A 55 -10.60 23.50 2.08
N THR A 56 -11.04 23.40 0.82
CA THR A 56 -12.45 23.28 0.46
C THR A 56 -12.70 21.92 -0.14
N PHE A 57 -13.62 21.16 0.45
CA PHE A 57 -14.13 19.90 -0.06
C PHE A 57 -15.49 20.11 -0.69
N TRP A 58 -15.84 19.26 -1.65
CA TRP A 58 -17.18 19.22 -2.21
C TRP A 58 -17.66 17.79 -2.41
N THR A 59 -18.95 17.57 -2.17
CA THR A 59 -19.61 16.30 -2.44
C THR A 59 -20.90 16.56 -3.20
N VAL A 60 -21.17 15.76 -4.23
CA VAL A 60 -22.46 15.81 -4.93
C VAL A 60 -23.50 15.09 -4.08
N VAL A 61 -24.47 15.82 -3.55
CA VAL A 61 -25.50 15.28 -2.64
C VAL A 61 -26.79 14.89 -3.35
N TYR A 62 -27.10 15.54 -4.46
CA TYR A 62 -28.29 15.27 -5.25
C TYR A 62 -28.08 15.70 -6.70
N ARG A 63 -28.63 14.94 -7.64
CA ARG A 63 -28.62 15.26 -9.07
C ARG A 63 -30.02 15.04 -9.62
N ASP A 64 -30.53 16.06 -10.30
CA ASP A 64 -31.84 16.05 -10.95
C ASP A 64 -31.73 16.65 -12.35
N GLY A 65 -31.68 15.78 -13.35
CA GLY A 65 -31.44 16.15 -14.75
C GLY A 65 -30.18 17.00 -14.90
N GLU A 66 -30.36 18.24 -15.33
CA GLU A 66 -29.28 19.23 -15.53
C GLU A 66 -28.81 19.90 -14.23
N THR A 67 -29.59 19.78 -13.15
CA THR A 67 -29.27 20.42 -11.87
C THR A 67 -28.45 19.50 -10.99
N THR A 68 -27.29 19.98 -10.53
CA THR A 68 -26.44 19.27 -9.56
C THR A 68 -26.33 20.07 -8.27
N TRP A 69 -26.66 19.41 -7.16
CA TRP A 69 -26.56 19.97 -5.82
C TRP A 69 -25.26 19.49 -5.17
N ARG A 70 -24.44 20.44 -4.72
CA ARG A 70 -23.15 20.18 -4.09
C ARG A 70 -23.14 20.72 -2.67
N HIS A 71 -22.80 19.85 -1.73
CA HIS A 71 -22.40 20.27 -0.40
C HIS A 71 -20.92 20.64 -0.44
N VAL A 72 -20.61 21.85 0.00
CA VAL A 72 -19.26 22.39 0.07
C VAL A 72 -18.91 22.59 1.53
N GLU A 73 -17.76 22.05 1.92
CA GLU A 73 -17.24 22.08 3.28
C GLU A 73 -15.87 22.74 3.25
N ARG A 74 -15.75 23.93 3.84
CA ARG A 74 -14.50 24.67 3.91
C ARG A 74 -13.93 24.63 5.31
N HIS A 75 -12.69 24.20 5.43
CA HIS A 75 -11.91 24.26 6.66
C HIS A 75 -10.95 25.43 6.58
N GLU A 76 -11.01 26.34 7.54
CA GLU A 76 -10.08 27.48 7.63
C GLU A 76 -9.75 27.83 9.08
N LEU A 77 -8.89 28.83 9.26
CA LEU A 77 -8.52 29.36 10.58
C LEU A 77 -9.16 30.72 10.79
N ASP A 78 -9.72 30.95 11.98
CA ASP A 78 -10.06 32.29 12.43
C ASP A 78 -8.78 33.13 12.71
N SER A 79 -8.95 34.43 12.88
CA SER A 79 -7.97 35.44 13.27
C SER A 79 -7.09 35.07 14.47
N VAL A 80 -7.57 34.20 15.37
CA VAL A 80 -6.86 33.72 16.56
C VAL A 80 -6.17 32.36 16.33
N GLY A 81 -6.33 31.74 15.15
CA GLY A 81 -5.73 30.44 14.81
C GLY A 81 -6.55 29.22 15.22
N VAL A 82 -7.83 29.41 15.54
CA VAL A 82 -8.78 28.32 15.84
C VAL A 82 -9.40 27.81 14.55
N GLY A 83 -9.57 26.49 14.43
CA GLY A 83 -10.19 25.89 13.25
C GLY A 83 -11.69 26.16 13.16
N VAL A 84 -12.15 26.56 11.98
CA VAL A 84 -13.57 26.81 11.67
C VAL A 84 -13.95 26.01 10.43
N ILE A 85 -15.13 25.39 10.47
CA ILE A 85 -15.69 24.63 9.36
C ILE A 85 -16.94 25.36 8.87
N LEU A 86 -16.97 25.72 7.58
CA LEU A 86 -18.10 26.35 6.93
C LEU A 86 -18.76 25.37 5.97
N HIS A 87 -20.03 25.11 6.20
CA HIS A 87 -20.87 24.29 5.33
C HIS A 87 -21.76 25.19 4.47
N GLY A 88 -21.83 24.87 3.18
CA GLY A 88 -22.74 25.52 2.24
C GLY A 88 -23.33 24.52 1.28
N LEU A 89 -24.62 24.64 1.00
CA LEU A 89 -25.27 23.90 -0.08
C LEU A 89 -25.36 24.80 -1.30
N TYR A 90 -24.98 24.26 -2.45
CA TYR A 90 -24.97 24.98 -3.72
C TYR A 90 -25.75 24.21 -4.77
N GLN A 91 -26.55 24.94 -5.54
CA GLN A 91 -27.29 24.43 -6.68
C GLN A 91 -26.70 25.01 -7.96
N GLY A 92 -26.18 24.14 -8.82
CA GLY A 92 -25.59 24.51 -10.10
C GLY A 92 -25.83 23.44 -11.16
N ASP A 93 -24.91 23.33 -12.11
CA ASP A 93 -24.92 22.34 -13.19
C ASP A 93 -23.70 21.42 -13.07
N GLU A 94 -23.40 20.60 -14.09
CA GLU A 94 -22.24 19.69 -14.07
C GLU A 94 -20.89 20.41 -13.93
N TYR A 95 -20.76 21.62 -14.49
CA TYR A 95 -19.50 22.36 -14.61
C TYR A 95 -19.41 23.61 -13.72
N HIS A 96 -20.55 24.14 -13.26
CA HIS A 96 -20.63 25.37 -12.48
C HIS A 96 -21.26 25.10 -11.13
N LEU A 97 -20.66 25.66 -10.07
CA LEU A 97 -21.14 25.53 -8.68
C LEU A 97 -22.51 26.18 -8.48
N GLY A 98 -22.79 27.27 -9.18
CA GLY A 98 -24.08 27.95 -9.18
C GLY A 98 -24.33 28.82 -7.94
N ILE A 99 -25.55 28.76 -7.39
CA ILE A 99 -26.02 29.63 -6.30
C ILE A 99 -26.03 28.91 -4.96
N ARG A 100 -25.78 29.63 -3.86
CA ARG A 100 -25.95 29.10 -2.51
C ARG A 100 -27.44 28.98 -2.18
N VAL A 101 -27.83 27.83 -1.65
CA VAL A 101 -29.19 27.48 -1.22
C VAL A 101 -29.16 27.15 0.28
N PRO A 102 -30.24 27.39 1.06
CA PRO A 102 -30.26 27.07 2.49
C PRO A 102 -29.99 25.58 2.76
N LEU A 103 -29.26 25.27 3.85
CA LEU A 103 -28.88 23.89 4.19
C LEU A 103 -30.10 23.02 4.54
N THR A 104 -31.20 23.66 4.93
CA THR A 104 -32.51 23.02 5.20
C THR A 104 -33.23 22.50 3.95
N SER A 105 -32.74 22.81 2.75
CA SER A 105 -33.43 22.45 1.50
C SER A 105 -33.33 20.97 1.15
N LEU A 106 -32.34 20.25 1.70
CA LEU A 106 -32.14 18.81 1.52
C LEU A 106 -31.96 18.13 2.87
N GLN A 107 -32.57 16.95 3.04
CA GLN A 107 -32.48 16.14 4.25
C GLN A 107 -31.01 15.80 4.63
N ALA A 108 -30.14 15.66 3.63
CA ALA A 108 -28.73 15.33 3.85
C ALA A 108 -27.94 16.43 4.59
N THR A 109 -28.33 17.70 4.42
CA THR A 109 -27.63 18.87 4.99
C THR A 109 -28.43 19.56 6.09
N GLU A 110 -29.67 19.16 6.32
CA GLU A 110 -30.60 19.80 7.25
C GLU A 110 -30.03 19.91 8.68
N LYS A 111 -29.40 18.84 9.18
CA LYS A 111 -28.79 18.83 10.52
C LYS A 111 -27.64 19.83 10.67
N LEU A 112 -26.96 20.17 9.58
CA LEU A 112 -25.85 21.13 9.60
C LEU A 112 -26.35 22.57 9.73
N ALA A 113 -27.61 22.84 9.36
CA ALA A 113 -28.23 24.16 9.51
C ALA A 113 -28.42 24.57 10.98
N LEU A 114 -28.39 23.61 11.91
CA LEU A 114 -28.55 23.83 13.35
C LEU A 114 -27.32 24.49 14.00
N PHE A 115 -26.18 24.47 13.33
CA PHE A 115 -24.94 25.07 13.84
C PHE A 115 -24.77 26.50 13.29
N ASP A 116 -24.63 27.47 14.19
CA ASP A 116 -24.51 28.90 13.87
C ASP A 116 -23.47 29.64 14.74
N ASP A 117 -22.35 28.96 15.07
CA ASP A 117 -21.33 29.41 16.05
C ASP A 117 -20.66 30.76 15.74
N LEU A 118 -20.94 31.39 14.60
CA LEU A 118 -20.41 32.70 14.18
C LEU A 118 -21.49 33.60 13.54
N ASN A 119 -22.77 33.41 13.90
CA ASN A 119 -23.92 34.09 13.26
C ASN A 119 -24.04 33.82 11.75
N VAL A 120 -23.47 32.70 11.29
CA VAL A 120 -23.53 32.24 9.91
C VAL A 120 -23.99 30.79 9.90
N GLU A 121 -25.12 30.53 9.24
CA GLU A 121 -25.70 29.19 9.09
C GLU A 121 -24.67 28.19 8.54
N GLY A 122 -24.55 27.04 9.21
CA GLY A 122 -23.65 25.96 8.82
C GLY A 122 -22.21 26.17 9.25
N THR A 123 -21.95 27.03 10.23
CA THR A 123 -20.60 27.30 10.72
C THR A 123 -20.37 26.59 12.04
N ILE A 124 -19.32 25.77 12.10
CA ILE A 124 -18.94 24.99 13.27
C ILE A 124 -17.56 25.45 13.71
N ASN A 125 -17.46 25.89 14.97
CA ASN A 125 -16.17 26.22 15.56
C ASN A 125 -15.56 24.98 16.23
N THR A 126 -14.33 24.61 15.86
CA THR A 126 -13.66 23.44 16.44
C THR A 126 -13.20 23.66 17.88
N ALA A 127 -13.27 24.91 18.38
CA ALA A 127 -12.82 25.36 19.70
C ALA A 127 -11.37 24.97 20.05
N SER A 128 -10.58 24.60 19.05
CA SER A 128 -9.23 24.07 19.18
C SER A 128 -8.32 24.68 18.12
N GLU A 129 -7.05 24.87 18.46
CA GLU A 129 -6.05 25.47 17.57
C GLU A 129 -5.83 24.59 16.31
N GLY A 130 -5.50 25.25 15.20
CA GLY A 130 -5.15 24.58 13.95
C GLY A 130 -6.35 24.08 13.14
N LEU A 131 -6.08 23.69 11.90
CA LEU A 131 -7.10 23.17 10.98
C LEU A 131 -7.63 21.82 11.48
N ALA A 132 -8.91 21.53 11.22
CA ALA A 132 -9.47 20.19 11.45
C ALA A 132 -9.05 19.17 10.36
N VAL A 133 -8.19 19.58 9.44
CA VAL A 133 -7.70 18.75 8.34
C VAL A 133 -6.19 18.89 8.23
N GLU A 134 -5.51 17.77 8.04
CA GLU A 134 -4.10 17.71 7.68
C GLU A 134 -3.92 17.10 6.29
N TYR A 135 -3.08 17.73 5.46
CA TYR A 135 -2.75 17.22 4.12
C TYR A 135 -1.47 16.39 4.14
N VAL A 136 -1.53 15.19 3.56
CA VAL A 136 -0.37 14.31 3.39
C VAL A 136 -0.04 14.19 1.91
N PRO A 137 1.06 14.81 1.43
CA PRO A 137 1.51 14.61 0.05
C PRO A 137 2.19 13.25 -0.09
N ASN A 138 1.92 12.54 -1.19
CA ASN A 138 2.55 11.24 -1.46
C ASN A 138 4.03 11.39 -1.84
N GLN A 139 4.31 12.12 -2.92
CA GLN A 139 5.66 12.46 -3.34
C GLN A 139 5.76 13.95 -3.70
N THR A 140 6.87 14.60 -3.33
CA THR A 140 7.17 15.99 -3.66
C THR A 140 8.57 16.14 -4.24
N PRO A 141 8.84 17.14 -5.11
CA PRO A 141 7.91 18.13 -5.64
C PRO A 141 7.04 17.59 -6.79
N ASN A 142 5.86 18.19 -7.01
CA ASN A 142 5.05 17.91 -8.19
C ASN A 142 5.75 18.47 -9.44
N ARG A 143 6.06 17.62 -10.43
CA ARG A 143 6.83 17.99 -11.62
C ARG A 143 6.04 18.92 -12.53
N VAL A 144 4.76 18.59 -12.76
CA VAL A 144 3.87 19.28 -13.69
C VAL A 144 3.49 20.64 -13.13
N TRP A 145 3.04 20.70 -11.88
CA TRP A 145 2.50 21.92 -11.27
C TRP A 145 3.53 22.76 -10.51
N ARG A 146 4.83 22.46 -10.60
CA ARG A 146 5.91 23.21 -9.92
C ARG A 146 5.87 24.73 -10.12
N HIS A 147 5.33 25.18 -11.24
CA HIS A 147 5.26 26.60 -11.65
C HIS A 147 3.93 27.26 -11.27
N ILE A 148 2.93 26.47 -10.84
CA ILE A 148 1.61 26.96 -10.44
C ILE A 148 1.64 27.17 -8.92
N PRO A 149 1.43 28.41 -8.41
CA PRO A 149 1.51 28.69 -6.98
C PRO A 149 0.60 27.82 -6.09
N ALA A 150 -0.61 27.49 -6.57
CA ALA A 150 -1.53 26.62 -5.86
C ALA A 150 -1.13 25.13 -5.93
N GLY A 151 -0.64 24.67 -7.08
CA GLY A 151 -0.33 23.25 -7.32
C GLY A 151 1.09 22.82 -6.95
N ARG A 152 2.04 23.74 -6.74
CA ARG A 152 3.45 23.41 -6.45
C ARG A 152 3.67 22.66 -5.13
N TYR A 153 2.71 22.75 -4.21
CA TYR A 153 2.77 22.12 -2.88
C TYR A 153 1.93 20.84 -2.80
N LEU A 154 1.16 20.53 -3.84
CA LEU A 154 0.51 19.25 -3.97
C LEU A 154 1.56 18.16 -4.20
N GLY A 155 1.27 16.96 -3.72
CA GLY A 155 2.04 15.78 -4.06
C GLY A 155 1.75 15.31 -5.49
N ARG A 156 2.50 14.31 -5.93
CA ARG A 156 2.31 13.60 -7.19
C ARG A 156 2.02 12.12 -6.93
N SER A 157 1.29 11.51 -7.87
CA SER A 157 1.06 10.06 -7.91
C SER A 157 2.38 9.30 -8.05
N ASP A 158 2.41 8.05 -7.58
CA ASP A 158 3.49 7.12 -7.93
C ASP A 158 3.48 6.76 -9.43
N LEU A 159 2.34 7.00 -10.09
CA LEU A 159 2.13 6.77 -11.51
C LEU A 159 2.58 7.96 -12.39
N ASP A 160 2.97 9.10 -11.78
CA ASP A 160 3.40 10.31 -12.49
C ASP A 160 4.69 10.06 -13.29
N GLY A 161 4.57 10.01 -14.61
CA GLY A 161 5.66 9.84 -15.57
C GLY A 161 5.80 8.45 -16.17
N VAL A 162 5.02 7.45 -15.72
CA VAL A 162 5.03 6.08 -16.28
C VAL A 162 3.85 5.78 -17.19
N GLU A 163 2.96 6.74 -17.41
CA GLU A 163 1.72 6.56 -18.18
C GLU A 163 2.01 6.05 -19.60
N HIS A 164 3.05 6.60 -20.24
CA HIS A 164 3.46 6.15 -21.56
C HIS A 164 3.88 4.67 -21.60
N LEU A 165 4.62 4.19 -20.58
CA LEU A 165 5.01 2.79 -20.48
C LEU A 165 3.81 1.89 -20.21
N MET A 166 2.83 2.37 -19.44
CA MET A 166 1.56 1.65 -19.21
C MET A 166 0.74 1.53 -20.50
N ASP A 167 0.70 2.58 -21.32
CA ASP A 167 0.05 2.56 -22.63
C ASP A 167 0.75 1.56 -23.58
N GLU A 168 2.09 1.56 -23.63
CA GLU A 168 2.87 0.58 -24.42
C GLU A 168 2.63 -0.87 -23.95
N LEU A 169 2.50 -1.08 -22.63
CA LEU A 169 2.15 -2.39 -22.07
C LEU A 169 0.74 -2.83 -22.49
N ALA A 170 -0.23 -1.91 -22.41
CA ALA A 170 -1.61 -2.19 -22.82
C ALA A 170 -1.70 -2.49 -24.32
N GLU A 171 -0.94 -1.79 -25.15
CA GLU A 171 -0.81 -2.05 -26.59
C GLU A 171 -0.19 -3.44 -26.83
N THR A 172 0.93 -3.74 -26.18
CA THR A 172 1.62 -5.04 -26.30
C THR A 172 0.70 -6.22 -25.93
N MET A 173 -0.08 -6.08 -24.85
CA MET A 173 -1.05 -7.11 -24.43
C MET A 173 -2.20 -7.25 -25.44
N SER A 174 -2.68 -6.14 -25.99
CA SER A 174 -3.74 -6.13 -27.01
C SER A 174 -3.26 -6.80 -28.30
N ASP A 175 -2.05 -6.48 -28.73
CA ASP A 175 -1.40 -7.08 -29.90
C ASP A 175 -1.10 -8.55 -29.71
N TRP A 176 -0.65 -8.96 -28.51
CA TRP A 176 -0.45 -10.36 -28.19
C TRP A 176 -1.76 -11.15 -28.35
N MET A 177 -2.85 -10.65 -27.78
CA MET A 177 -4.17 -11.29 -27.88
C MET A 177 -4.69 -11.29 -29.32
N ARG A 178 -4.43 -10.22 -30.08
CA ARG A 178 -4.78 -10.13 -31.51
C ARG A 178 -3.98 -11.12 -32.34
N ALA A 179 -2.67 -11.18 -32.16
CA ALA A 179 -1.76 -12.10 -32.84
C ALA A 179 -2.18 -13.55 -32.57
N ARG A 180 -2.52 -13.88 -31.31
CA ARG A 180 -3.07 -15.20 -30.95
C ARG A 180 -4.35 -15.54 -31.71
N ARG A 181 -5.26 -14.58 -31.90
CA ARG A 181 -6.52 -14.78 -32.66
C ARG A 181 -6.25 -14.94 -34.17
N VAL A 182 -5.31 -14.19 -34.72
CA VAL A 182 -4.94 -14.24 -36.14
C VAL A 182 -4.17 -15.51 -36.48
N ALA A 183 -3.34 -16.00 -35.55
CA ALA A 183 -2.56 -17.23 -35.70
C ALA A 183 -3.40 -18.52 -35.63
N ARG A 184 -4.69 -18.41 -35.27
CA ARG A 184 -5.63 -19.52 -35.42
C ARG A 184 -5.66 -19.90 -36.91
N ALA A 185 -5.45 -21.18 -37.19
CA ALA A 185 -5.38 -21.67 -38.55
C ALA A 185 -6.66 -21.32 -39.31
N ARG A 186 -6.52 -20.63 -40.45
CA ARG A 186 -7.62 -20.37 -41.37
C ARG A 186 -7.40 -21.21 -42.61
N ILE A 187 -8.40 -22.02 -42.94
CA ILE A 187 -8.34 -22.89 -44.12
C ILE A 187 -8.99 -22.14 -45.27
N ALA A 188 -8.19 -21.72 -46.24
CA ALA A 188 -8.68 -21.14 -47.49
C ALA A 188 -9.06 -22.29 -48.44
N LEU A 189 -10.37 -22.48 -48.65
CA LEU A 189 -10.89 -23.51 -49.54
C LEU A 189 -11.16 -22.94 -50.94
N PRO A 190 -10.75 -23.64 -52.02
CA PRO A 190 -11.19 -23.31 -53.37
C PRO A 190 -12.72 -23.31 -53.48
N LYS A 191 -13.28 -22.42 -54.31
CA LYS A 191 -14.75 -22.30 -54.52
C LYS A 191 -15.40 -23.63 -54.96
N SER A 192 -14.65 -24.53 -55.58
CA SER A 192 -15.08 -25.87 -55.99
C SER A 192 -15.33 -26.83 -54.82
N MET A 193 -14.80 -26.55 -53.63
CA MET A 193 -14.97 -27.35 -52.41
C MET A 193 -16.04 -26.77 -51.46
N LEU A 194 -16.61 -25.61 -51.79
CA LEU A 194 -17.71 -25.05 -51.03
C LEU A 194 -19.00 -25.81 -51.37
N GLN A 195 -19.70 -26.32 -50.36
CA GLN A 195 -21.03 -26.90 -50.57
C GLN A 195 -21.95 -25.81 -51.14
N SER A 196 -22.54 -26.09 -52.30
CA SER A 196 -23.53 -25.20 -52.90
C SER A 196 -24.82 -25.28 -52.08
N GLY A 197 -25.28 -24.14 -51.57
CA GLY A 197 -26.58 -24.02 -50.88
C GLY A 197 -27.80 -24.13 -51.81
N GLY A 198 -27.60 -24.51 -53.08
CA GLY A 198 -28.64 -24.55 -54.10
C GLY A 198 -28.68 -23.30 -55.00
N ALA A 199 -29.46 -23.37 -56.09
CA ALA A 199 -29.54 -22.31 -57.09
C ALA A 199 -30.10 -21.01 -56.48
N GLY A 200 -29.32 -19.92 -56.55
CA GLY A 200 -29.71 -18.60 -56.06
C GLY A 200 -29.33 -18.31 -54.59
N GLN A 201 -28.83 -19.29 -53.84
CA GLN A 201 -28.30 -19.06 -52.49
C GLN A 201 -26.78 -19.20 -52.52
N GLY A 202 -26.09 -18.10 -52.19
CA GLY A 202 -24.63 -18.02 -52.20
C GLY A 202 -23.98 -19.08 -51.31
N ALA A 203 -22.74 -19.44 -51.63
CA ALA A 203 -21.95 -20.33 -50.77
C ALA A 203 -21.61 -19.59 -49.46
N VAL A 204 -21.96 -20.18 -48.32
CA VAL A 204 -21.64 -19.64 -47.00
C VAL A 204 -20.44 -20.40 -46.44
N VAL A 205 -19.39 -19.67 -46.09
CA VAL A 205 -18.25 -20.22 -45.36
C VAL A 205 -18.52 -20.05 -43.87
N ASN A 206 -18.52 -21.14 -43.10
CA ASN A 206 -18.54 -21.07 -41.64
C ASN A 206 -17.09 -21.04 -41.11
N PRO A 207 -16.59 -19.90 -40.61
CA PRO A 207 -15.21 -19.74 -40.18
C PRO A 207 -14.85 -20.46 -38.87
N ASP A 208 -15.85 -20.94 -38.10
CA ASP A 208 -15.64 -21.63 -36.81
C ASP A 208 -15.65 -23.16 -36.94
N GLN A 209 -15.67 -23.70 -38.17
CA GLN A 209 -15.74 -25.14 -38.40
C GLN A 209 -14.33 -25.76 -38.36
N GLU A 210 -13.98 -26.40 -37.23
CA GLU A 210 -12.65 -26.96 -36.97
C GLU A 210 -12.39 -28.34 -37.63
N VAL A 211 -13.44 -29.04 -38.08
CA VAL A 211 -13.32 -30.40 -38.64
C VAL A 211 -13.83 -30.42 -40.08
N PHE A 212 -12.92 -30.63 -41.03
CA PHE A 212 -13.24 -30.93 -42.41
C PHE A 212 -13.26 -32.44 -42.61
N THR A 213 -14.42 -33.02 -42.89
CA THR A 213 -14.52 -34.39 -43.35
C THR A 213 -14.25 -34.41 -44.86
N PRO A 214 -13.19 -35.08 -45.35
CA PRO A 214 -13.01 -35.23 -46.79
C PRO A 214 -14.19 -36.04 -47.34
N LEU A 215 -14.96 -35.44 -48.24
CA LEU A 215 -15.96 -36.15 -49.03
C LEU A 215 -15.21 -37.00 -50.06
N ASP A 216 -15.19 -38.30 -49.80
CA ASP A 216 -14.69 -39.28 -50.74
C ASP A 216 -15.64 -39.33 -51.95
N GLY A 217 -15.12 -39.03 -53.14
CA GLY A 217 -15.79 -39.44 -54.38
C GLY A 217 -16.15 -38.41 -55.46
N MET A 218 -15.72 -37.16 -55.43
CA MET A 218 -15.91 -36.29 -56.62
C MET A 218 -14.72 -35.38 -56.92
N LEU A 219 -13.81 -35.86 -57.75
CA LEU A 219 -13.07 -35.07 -58.75
C LEU A 219 -12.44 -36.02 -59.77
N ALA A 220 -13.17 -36.25 -60.87
CA ALA A 220 -12.60 -36.76 -62.11
C ALA A 220 -11.88 -35.58 -62.80
N GLY A 221 -10.57 -35.47 -62.59
CA GLY A 221 -9.71 -34.45 -63.23
C GLY A 221 -8.26 -34.65 -62.81
N LYS A 222 -7.41 -34.98 -63.77
CA LYS A 222 -6.03 -35.45 -63.62
C LYS A 222 -5.10 -34.53 -62.81
N ASP A 223 -4.25 -35.20 -62.03
CA ASP A 223 -2.87 -34.85 -61.64
C ASP A 223 -2.61 -33.56 -60.83
N GLN A 224 -3.29 -33.38 -59.70
CA GLN A 224 -2.66 -32.74 -58.53
C GLN A 224 -3.17 -33.39 -57.23
N PRO A 225 -2.31 -33.86 -56.31
CA PRO A 225 -2.74 -34.39 -55.02
C PRO A 225 -3.48 -33.29 -54.23
N ILE A 226 -4.62 -33.65 -53.62
CA ILE A 226 -5.51 -32.76 -52.86
C ILE A 226 -4.76 -31.89 -51.82
N GLY A 227 -3.64 -32.40 -51.28
CA GLY A 227 -2.77 -31.65 -50.36
C GLY A 227 -2.11 -30.40 -50.93
N GLN A 228 -2.07 -30.20 -52.26
CA GLN A 228 -1.51 -29.00 -52.89
C GLN A 228 -2.55 -27.90 -53.16
N GLN A 229 -3.85 -28.17 -53.01
CA GLN A 229 -4.92 -27.19 -53.25
C GLN A 229 -5.38 -26.45 -51.97
N ILE A 230 -4.94 -26.92 -50.80
CA ILE A 230 -5.21 -26.27 -49.51
C ILE A 230 -3.97 -25.43 -49.16
N GLN A 231 -4.04 -24.12 -49.37
CA GLN A 231 -3.05 -23.20 -48.81
C GLN A 231 -3.38 -22.98 -47.32
N LEU A 232 -2.64 -23.67 -46.46
CA LEU A 232 -2.65 -23.39 -45.03
C LEU A 232 -1.87 -22.10 -44.77
N LEU A 233 -2.59 -20.99 -44.63
CA LEU A 233 -2.03 -19.73 -44.14
C LEU A 233 -2.07 -19.75 -42.60
N GLN A 234 -0.96 -20.16 -42.00
CA GLN A 234 -0.73 -20.02 -40.57
C GLN A 234 0.36 -18.97 -40.34
N PRO A 235 0.01 -17.71 -39.98
CA PRO A 235 0.97 -16.70 -39.59
C PRO A 235 1.80 -17.18 -38.39
N ALA A 236 3.10 -16.92 -38.39
CA ALA A 236 3.97 -17.25 -37.27
C ALA A 236 3.52 -16.46 -36.02
N PHE A 237 3.38 -17.17 -34.89
CA PHE A 237 3.00 -16.59 -33.61
C PHE A 237 4.06 -16.94 -32.58
N ASP A 238 4.71 -15.92 -32.04
CA ASP A 238 5.71 -16.05 -30.99
C ASP A 238 5.16 -15.50 -29.65
N PRO A 239 4.48 -16.33 -28.85
CA PRO A 239 4.02 -15.90 -27.53
C PRO A 239 5.16 -15.63 -26.54
N ALA A 240 6.37 -16.16 -26.76
CA ALA A 240 7.50 -15.92 -25.85
C ALA A 240 8.05 -14.49 -26.03
N GLY A 241 8.13 -14.00 -27.27
CA GLY A 241 8.51 -12.62 -27.57
C GLY A 241 7.60 -11.59 -26.91
N TYR A 242 6.28 -11.73 -27.07
CA TYR A 242 5.30 -10.83 -26.43
C TYR A 242 5.40 -10.84 -24.91
N LYS A 243 5.55 -12.03 -24.31
CA LYS A 243 5.74 -12.14 -22.86
C LYS A 243 7.02 -11.42 -22.41
N ALA A 244 8.14 -11.62 -23.10
CA ALA A 244 9.40 -10.98 -22.74
C ALA A 244 9.33 -9.44 -22.84
N THR A 245 8.65 -8.91 -23.85
CA THR A 245 8.39 -7.47 -23.96
C THR A 245 7.52 -6.97 -22.82
N ALA A 246 6.43 -7.68 -22.50
CA ALA A 246 5.55 -7.31 -21.40
C ALA A 246 6.28 -7.35 -20.04
N ASP A 247 7.07 -8.39 -19.78
CA ASP A 247 7.87 -8.53 -18.55
C ASP A 247 8.88 -7.38 -18.42
N HIS A 248 9.54 -6.98 -19.51
CA HIS A 248 10.46 -5.83 -19.53
C HIS A 248 9.74 -4.50 -19.24
N LEU A 249 8.58 -4.27 -19.85
CA LEU A 249 7.79 -3.06 -19.61
C LEU A 249 7.31 -3.00 -18.15
N VAL A 250 6.85 -4.12 -17.59
CA VAL A 250 6.46 -4.19 -16.17
C VAL A 250 7.64 -3.88 -15.26
N GLU A 251 8.82 -4.45 -15.54
CA GLU A 251 10.03 -4.17 -14.76
C GLU A 251 10.37 -2.67 -14.81
N GLN A 252 10.32 -2.05 -15.99
CA GLN A 252 10.56 -0.62 -16.15
C GLN A 252 9.52 0.24 -15.43
N ILE A 253 8.22 -0.08 -15.51
CA ILE A 253 7.15 0.65 -14.82
C ILE A 253 7.37 0.61 -13.30
N VAL A 254 7.61 -0.58 -12.75
CA VAL A 254 7.90 -0.76 -11.31
C VAL A 254 9.17 0.01 -10.93
N GLN A 255 10.17 -0.01 -11.81
CA GLN A 255 11.37 0.78 -11.64
C GLN A 255 11.08 2.30 -11.66
N GLU A 256 10.31 2.83 -12.59
CA GLU A 256 10.09 4.27 -12.63
C GLU A 256 9.17 4.77 -11.50
N ALA A 257 8.24 3.92 -11.04
CA ALA A 257 7.38 4.19 -9.88
C ALA A 257 8.12 4.21 -8.52
N GLY A 258 9.40 3.82 -8.48
CA GLY A 258 10.24 3.90 -7.27
C GLY A 258 10.29 2.63 -6.41
N TYR A 259 9.79 1.50 -6.91
CA TYR A 259 9.81 0.20 -6.23
C TYR A 259 10.82 -0.81 -6.80
N SER A 260 11.41 -1.65 -5.97
CA SER A 260 12.25 -2.74 -6.45
C SER A 260 11.39 -3.87 -7.06
N PRO A 261 11.74 -4.42 -8.25
CA PRO A 261 11.05 -5.60 -8.81
C PRO A 261 10.99 -6.80 -7.84
N ALA A 262 11.99 -6.92 -6.96
CA ALA A 262 12.10 -7.95 -5.91
C ALA A 262 10.98 -7.94 -4.89
N THR A 263 10.48 -6.74 -4.56
CA THR A 263 9.34 -6.58 -3.67
C THR A 263 8.11 -7.28 -4.25
N PHE A 264 7.93 -7.22 -5.57
CA PHE A 264 6.82 -7.85 -6.29
C PHE A 264 7.10 -9.29 -6.74
N GLY A 265 8.27 -9.84 -6.42
CA GLY A 265 8.66 -11.20 -6.81
C GLY A 265 8.94 -11.37 -8.30
N LEU A 266 9.23 -10.27 -9.01
CA LEU A 266 9.47 -10.28 -10.46
C LEU A 266 10.85 -10.86 -10.84
N ASP A 267 11.73 -11.11 -9.88
CA ASP A 267 13.11 -11.61 -10.08
C ASP A 267 13.21 -13.09 -10.51
N GLY A 268 12.13 -13.66 -11.02
CA GLY A 268 12.14 -15.01 -11.58
C GLY A 268 12.35 -16.13 -10.56
N GLY A 269 11.71 -16.05 -9.38
CA GLY A 269 11.46 -17.21 -8.51
C GLY A 269 12.69 -17.98 -8.00
N LYS A 270 13.91 -17.44 -8.12
CA LYS A 270 15.12 -18.09 -7.57
C LYS A 270 15.07 -18.07 -6.05
N GLN A 271 14.53 -19.12 -5.43
CA GLN A 271 14.61 -19.48 -4.00
C GLN A 271 14.77 -18.29 -3.04
N ARG A 272 13.64 -17.70 -2.61
CA ARG A 272 13.57 -16.78 -1.45
C ARG A 272 14.04 -17.46 -0.14
N SER A 273 14.09 -18.79 -0.09
CA SER A 273 14.27 -19.59 1.12
C SER A 273 15.72 -19.70 1.65
N GLN A 274 16.72 -19.19 0.94
CA GLN A 274 18.14 -19.25 1.37
C GLN A 274 18.89 -17.92 1.21
N ARG A 275 18.17 -16.80 1.08
CA ARG A 275 18.81 -15.49 0.92
C ARG A 275 19.08 -14.87 2.28
N THR A 276 20.26 -14.26 2.43
CA THR A 276 20.61 -13.52 3.65
C THR A 276 19.83 -12.20 3.71
N ALA A 277 19.50 -11.72 4.91
CA ALA A 277 18.73 -10.49 5.10
C ALA A 277 19.33 -9.30 4.34
N THR A 278 20.67 -9.18 4.32
CA THR A 278 21.39 -8.12 3.62
C THR A 278 21.26 -8.18 2.09
N GLU A 279 21.11 -9.38 1.51
CA GLU A 279 20.84 -9.54 0.08
C GLU A 279 19.40 -9.14 -0.27
N VAL A 280 18.44 -9.47 0.60
CA VAL A 280 17.05 -9.06 0.45
C VAL A 280 16.93 -7.53 0.56
N GLU A 281 17.58 -6.92 1.56
CA GLU A 281 17.65 -5.46 1.70
C GLU A 281 18.34 -4.80 0.50
N GLY A 282 19.41 -5.41 -0.03
CA GLY A 282 20.09 -4.91 -1.23
C GLY A 282 19.18 -4.88 -2.45
N MET A 283 18.38 -5.93 -2.63
CA MET A 283 17.42 -6.07 -3.73
C MET A 283 16.20 -5.15 -3.56
N GLU A 284 15.71 -4.99 -2.33
CA GLU A 284 14.53 -4.17 -1.98
C GLU A 284 14.88 -2.73 -1.59
N ARG A 285 16.16 -2.36 -1.67
CA ARG A 285 16.69 -1.06 -1.25
C ARG A 285 15.87 0.11 -1.75
N ARG A 286 15.39 0.04 -2.99
CA ARG A 286 14.63 1.13 -3.61
C ARG A 286 13.26 1.31 -2.98
N THR A 287 12.54 0.20 -2.77
CA THR A 287 11.29 0.18 -2.00
C THR A 287 11.51 0.74 -0.59
N LEU A 288 12.57 0.31 0.10
CA LEU A 288 12.88 0.80 1.45
C LEU A 288 13.19 2.31 1.48
N LEU A 289 13.88 2.83 0.46
CA LEU A 289 14.11 4.28 0.31
C LEU A 289 12.82 5.06 0.05
N THR A 290 11.94 4.54 -0.82
CA THR A 290 10.62 5.12 -1.09
C THR A 290 9.75 5.11 0.16
N ARG A 291 9.71 3.98 0.90
CA ARG A 291 9.05 3.86 2.20
C ARG A 291 9.56 4.88 3.20
N LYS A 292 10.88 5.01 3.36
CA LYS A 292 11.50 6.01 4.26
C LYS A 292 11.10 7.44 3.87
N ARG A 293 10.98 7.75 2.58
CA ARG A 293 10.52 9.07 2.12
C ARG A 293 9.04 9.30 2.46
N LYS A 294 8.16 8.32 2.23
CA LYS A 294 6.74 8.40 2.58
C LYS A 294 6.56 8.56 4.09
N ILE A 295 7.25 7.77 4.91
CA ILE A 295 7.24 7.88 6.38
C ILE A 295 7.58 9.31 6.83
N ARG A 296 8.61 9.95 6.24
CA ARG A 296 8.97 11.34 6.59
C ARG A 296 7.85 12.36 6.34
N ALA A 297 6.98 12.13 5.37
CA ALA A 297 5.80 12.98 5.11
C ALA A 297 4.63 12.63 6.05
N TRP A 298 4.41 11.33 6.29
CA TRP A 298 3.33 10.84 7.14
C TRP A 298 3.53 11.11 8.63
N THR A 299 4.73 10.92 9.17
CA THR A 299 5.05 11.12 10.60
C THR A 299 4.57 12.47 11.14
N PRO A 300 4.96 13.63 10.56
CA PRO A 300 4.49 14.93 11.07
C PRO A 300 2.98 15.12 10.89
N ALA A 301 2.40 14.62 9.80
CA ALA A 301 0.98 14.77 9.55
C ALA A 301 0.12 13.95 10.52
N ILE A 302 0.47 12.69 10.77
CA ILE A 302 -0.18 11.85 11.79
C ILE A 302 -0.06 12.51 13.16
N ARG A 303 1.13 13.02 13.51
CA ARG A 303 1.34 13.74 14.78
C ARG A 303 0.39 14.93 14.94
N ASN A 304 0.30 15.79 13.93
CA ASN A 304 -0.57 16.96 13.95
C ASN A 304 -2.04 16.56 14.01
N HIS A 305 -2.44 15.57 13.23
CA HIS A 305 -3.80 15.04 13.17
C HIS A 305 -4.23 14.43 14.51
N VAL A 306 -3.39 13.58 15.13
CA VAL A 306 -3.66 13.01 16.46
C VAL A 306 -3.74 14.11 17.51
N ARG A 307 -2.86 15.13 17.47
CA ARG A 307 -2.97 16.29 18.37
C ARG A 307 -4.31 17.00 18.22
N LYS A 308 -4.80 17.16 16.99
CA LYS A 308 -6.12 17.76 16.72
C LYS A 308 -7.26 16.89 17.26
N LEU A 309 -7.19 15.57 17.07
CA LEU A 309 -8.17 14.63 17.65
C LEU A 309 -8.22 14.74 19.18
N LEU A 310 -7.06 14.75 19.86
CA LEU A 310 -7.01 14.91 21.32
C LEU A 310 -7.57 16.26 21.79
N ALA A 311 -7.34 17.33 21.01
CA ALA A 311 -7.88 18.65 21.31
C ALA A 311 -9.41 18.67 21.18
N LEU A 312 -9.96 18.04 20.13
CA LEU A 312 -11.40 17.90 19.93
C LEU A 312 -12.06 17.03 21.01
N ASP A 313 -11.37 15.99 21.47
CA ASP A 313 -11.84 15.13 22.55
C ASP A 313 -11.99 15.90 23.87
N ASN A 314 -11.01 16.76 24.19
CA ASN A 314 -11.08 17.63 25.36
C ASN A 314 -12.21 18.67 25.26
N THR A 315 -12.52 19.17 24.07
CA THR A 315 -13.53 20.22 23.89
C THR A 315 -14.96 19.68 23.83
N PHE A 316 -15.19 18.58 23.11
CA PHE A 316 -16.54 18.06 22.83
C PHE A 316 -16.94 16.87 23.68
N PHE A 317 -15.97 16.07 24.14
CA PHE A 317 -16.23 14.82 24.87
C PHE A 317 -15.73 14.86 26.33
N ASN A 318 -15.35 16.04 26.82
CA ASN A 318 -14.79 16.26 28.17
C ASN A 318 -13.56 15.38 28.46
N GLY A 319 -12.77 15.07 27.43
CA GLY A 319 -11.49 14.40 27.58
C GLY A 319 -10.53 15.18 28.49
N SER A 320 -9.64 14.47 29.17
CA SER A 320 -8.59 15.04 30.03
C SER A 320 -7.19 14.82 29.47
N ASN A 321 -7.06 14.89 28.14
CA ASN A 321 -5.81 14.63 27.44
C ASN A 321 -4.83 15.79 27.59
N SER A 322 -3.56 15.49 27.84
CA SER A 322 -2.50 16.50 27.84
C SER A 322 -2.10 16.88 26.41
N LEU A 323 -2.35 18.13 26.02
CA LEU A 323 -1.94 18.66 24.72
C LEU A 323 -0.48 19.17 24.70
N ILE A 324 0.18 19.16 25.85
CA ILE A 324 1.57 19.63 26.04
C ILE A 324 2.57 18.49 25.78
N ALA A 325 2.16 17.24 25.93
CA ALA A 325 3.02 16.08 25.70
C ALA A 325 3.43 15.98 24.22
N ASP A 326 4.69 15.61 23.97
CA ASP A 326 5.15 15.34 22.60
C ASP A 326 4.62 13.98 22.15
N ILE A 327 4.06 13.93 20.94
CA ILE A 327 3.47 12.72 20.37
C ILE A 327 4.54 12.07 19.48
N THR A 328 5.04 10.93 19.92
CA THR A 328 5.98 10.11 19.15
C THR A 328 5.19 9.17 18.22
N VAL A 329 5.59 9.13 16.95
CA VAL A 329 4.99 8.25 15.94
C VAL A 329 6.11 7.37 15.39
N GLU A 330 6.02 6.07 15.63
CA GLU A 330 7.00 5.09 15.19
C GLU A 330 6.38 4.16 14.15
N PHE A 331 7.17 3.85 13.12
CA PHE A 331 6.80 2.89 12.09
C PHE A 331 7.71 1.68 12.23
N PRO A 332 7.18 0.45 12.33
CA PRO A 332 8.00 -0.74 12.44
C PRO A 332 8.85 -0.94 11.19
N ASP A 333 9.96 -1.66 11.28
CA ASP A 333 10.73 -2.00 10.09
C ASP A 333 9.96 -2.98 9.19
N GLY A 334 9.99 -2.72 7.88
CA GLY A 334 9.12 -3.35 6.88
C GLY A 334 9.59 -4.75 6.45
N VAL A 335 10.73 -5.19 6.98
CA VAL A 335 11.26 -6.54 6.79
C VAL A 335 10.89 -7.29 8.06
N GLN A 336 9.83 -8.11 8.00
CA GLN A 336 9.70 -9.17 8.99
C GLN A 336 10.83 -10.16 8.72
N GLU A 337 11.92 -10.03 9.48
CA GLU A 337 12.94 -11.06 9.50
C GLU A 337 12.26 -12.39 9.85
N SER A 338 12.66 -13.46 9.17
CA SER A 338 12.15 -14.78 9.56
C SER A 338 12.52 -15.03 11.02
N GLN A 339 11.56 -15.46 11.85
CA GLN A 339 11.82 -15.77 13.26
C GLN A 339 13.01 -16.74 13.42
N LEU A 340 13.25 -17.58 12.42
CA LEU A 340 14.41 -18.47 12.35
C LEU A 340 15.75 -17.71 12.26
N GLN A 341 15.84 -16.66 11.44
CA GLN A 341 17.06 -15.84 11.30
C GLN A 341 17.33 -15.01 12.57
N LEU A 342 16.28 -14.43 13.16
CA LEU A 342 16.40 -13.73 14.44
C LEU A 342 16.87 -14.65 15.56
N ALA A 343 16.28 -15.86 15.65
CA ALA A 343 16.69 -16.87 16.62
C ALA A 343 18.14 -17.32 16.42
N GLN A 344 18.59 -17.51 15.18
CA GLN A 344 19.99 -17.87 14.87
C GLN A 344 20.97 -16.75 15.25
N THR A 345 20.62 -15.49 14.96
CA THR A 345 21.43 -14.32 15.34
C THR A 345 21.48 -14.18 16.86
N ALA A 346 20.33 -14.30 17.54
CA ALA A 346 20.26 -14.26 19.00
C ALA A 346 21.08 -15.39 19.64
N GLN A 347 21.01 -16.61 19.10
CA GLN A 347 21.82 -17.75 19.55
C GLN A 347 23.32 -17.49 19.36
N ALA A 348 23.72 -16.92 18.22
CA ALA A 348 25.11 -16.59 17.94
C ALA A 348 25.65 -15.51 18.91
N LEU A 349 24.87 -14.46 19.17
CA LEU A 349 25.21 -13.40 20.12
C LEU A 349 25.24 -13.91 21.57
N ALA A 350 24.32 -14.80 21.95
CA ALA A 350 24.30 -15.43 23.27
C ALA A 350 25.52 -16.34 23.47
N THR A 351 25.88 -17.14 22.47
CA THR A 351 27.06 -18.04 22.51
C THR A 351 28.37 -17.24 22.55
N ALA A 352 28.40 -16.08 21.90
CA ALA A 352 29.56 -15.19 21.90
C ALA A 352 29.62 -14.28 23.13
N GLU A 353 28.65 -14.36 24.06
CA GLU A 353 28.51 -13.47 25.23
C GLU A 353 28.54 -11.97 24.86
N ALA A 354 28.10 -11.64 23.65
CA ALA A 354 28.27 -10.30 23.06
C ALA A 354 27.09 -9.35 23.34
N ALA A 355 25.98 -9.85 23.89
CA ALA A 355 24.78 -9.08 24.19
C ALA A 355 24.12 -9.57 25.49
N SER A 356 23.44 -8.65 26.19
CA SER A 356 22.70 -8.99 27.41
C SER A 356 21.41 -9.75 27.10
N THR A 357 20.88 -10.51 28.07
CA THR A 357 19.59 -11.20 27.94
C THR A 357 18.47 -10.23 27.58
N LYS A 358 18.46 -9.01 28.16
CA LYS A 358 17.51 -7.95 27.82
C LYS A 358 17.61 -7.54 26.35
N THR A 359 18.82 -7.33 25.85
CA THR A 359 19.05 -7.00 24.44
C THR A 359 18.63 -8.12 23.50
N LEU A 360 18.82 -9.39 23.89
CA LEU A 360 18.40 -10.54 23.08
C LEU A 360 16.87 -10.68 23.02
N VAL A 361 16.17 -10.49 24.14
CA VAL A 361 14.71 -10.51 24.21
C VAL A 361 14.13 -9.36 23.39
N GLN A 362 14.67 -8.14 23.53
CA GLN A 362 14.24 -6.99 22.73
C GLN A 362 14.49 -7.20 21.23
N MET A 363 15.59 -7.88 20.85
CA MET A 363 15.89 -8.17 19.46
C MET A 363 14.93 -9.22 18.87
N LEU A 364 14.45 -10.16 19.68
CA LEU A 364 13.45 -11.16 19.27
C LEU A 364 12.03 -10.60 19.24
N HIS A 365 11.73 -9.63 20.12
CA HIS A 365 10.43 -8.99 20.28
C HIS A 365 10.55 -7.45 20.21
N PRO A 366 10.73 -6.89 19.01
CA PRO A 366 10.90 -5.44 18.84
C PRO A 366 9.65 -4.62 19.16
N ASP A 367 8.48 -5.26 19.16
CA ASP A 367 7.16 -4.69 19.41
C ASP A 367 6.78 -4.63 20.90
N TRP A 368 7.59 -5.21 21.78
CA TRP A 368 7.36 -5.21 23.21
C TRP A 368 7.85 -3.92 23.87
N ASP A 369 7.08 -3.45 24.84
CA ASP A 369 7.49 -2.34 25.69
C ASP A 369 8.57 -2.78 26.70
N ASP A 370 9.23 -1.79 27.32
CA ASP A 370 10.32 -2.03 28.26
C ASP A 370 9.88 -2.91 29.45
N ASP A 371 8.62 -2.79 29.88
CA ASP A 371 8.05 -3.52 31.01
C ASP A 371 7.86 -5.01 30.67
N GLN A 372 7.33 -5.32 29.48
CA GLN A 372 7.16 -6.69 28.97
C GLN A 372 8.51 -7.39 28.78
N VAL A 373 9.51 -6.66 28.29
CA VAL A 373 10.86 -7.19 28.10
C VAL A 373 11.50 -7.53 29.44
N ASP A 374 11.32 -6.69 30.46
CA ASP A 374 11.87 -6.92 31.80
C ASP A 374 11.17 -8.09 32.52
N GLU A 375 9.88 -8.31 32.28
CA GLU A 375 9.15 -9.48 32.78
C GLU A 375 9.71 -10.80 32.20
N GLU A 376 9.93 -10.86 30.89
CA GLU A 376 10.47 -12.05 30.23
C GLU A 376 11.92 -12.33 30.64
N VAL A 377 12.75 -11.29 30.76
CA VAL A 377 14.12 -11.43 31.27
C VAL A 377 14.12 -12.01 32.69
N SER A 378 13.19 -11.55 33.54
CA SER A 378 13.03 -12.06 34.90
C SER A 378 12.58 -13.51 34.92
N ALA A 379 11.67 -13.90 34.01
CA ALA A 379 11.23 -15.29 33.85
C ALA A 379 12.40 -16.20 33.42
N ILE A 380 13.21 -15.77 32.45
CA ILE A 380 14.40 -16.50 31.97
C ILE A 380 15.43 -16.68 33.10
N GLN A 381 15.69 -15.63 33.87
CA GLN A 381 16.61 -15.70 35.02
C GLN A 381 16.08 -16.59 36.14
N GLY A 382 14.76 -16.62 36.37
CA GLY A 382 14.12 -17.50 37.34
C GLY A 382 14.12 -18.98 36.95
N GLN A 383 14.19 -19.28 35.65
CA GLN A 383 14.27 -20.65 35.11
C GLN A 383 15.72 -21.18 35.04
N ALA A 384 16.73 -20.32 35.07
CA ALA A 384 18.12 -20.75 35.07
C ALA A 384 18.42 -21.57 36.34
N PRO A 385 18.94 -22.80 36.24
CA PRO A 385 19.25 -23.61 37.41
C PRO A 385 20.31 -22.88 38.24
N GLN A 386 19.96 -22.47 39.46
CA GLN A 386 20.92 -21.96 40.43
C GLN A 386 21.92 -23.07 40.73
N ILE A 387 23.11 -22.99 40.12
CA ILE A 387 24.23 -23.84 40.51
C ILE A 387 24.59 -23.41 41.93
N ALA A 388 24.15 -24.19 42.91
CA ALA A 388 24.54 -23.99 44.30
C ALA A 388 26.07 -24.01 44.38
N PRO A 389 26.72 -23.02 45.02
CA PRO A 389 28.17 -22.99 45.12
C PRO A 389 28.66 -24.28 45.80
N PRO A 390 29.76 -24.89 45.32
CA PRO A 390 30.27 -26.13 45.88
C PRO A 390 30.58 -25.93 47.37
N GLN A 391 29.87 -26.67 48.23
CA GLN A 391 30.16 -26.69 49.66
C GLN A 391 31.52 -27.35 49.88
N MET A 392 32.52 -26.57 50.31
CA MET A 392 33.79 -27.13 50.77
C MET A 392 33.56 -27.88 52.08
N PRO A 393 34.05 -29.13 52.23
CA PRO A 393 33.97 -29.85 53.50
C PRO A 393 34.82 -29.16 54.59
N PRO A 394 34.41 -29.23 55.88
CA PRO A 394 35.11 -28.56 56.98
C PRO A 394 36.58 -28.99 57.10
N PHE A 395 37.46 -28.03 57.37
CA PHE A 395 38.93 -28.14 57.32
C PHE A 395 39.58 -29.05 58.38
N ASP A 396 38.82 -29.80 59.18
CA ASP A 396 39.30 -30.36 60.46
C ASP A 396 39.14 -31.89 60.60
N THR A 397 39.30 -32.62 59.49
CA THR A 397 39.52 -34.07 59.55
C THR A 397 40.88 -34.39 58.94
N ALA A 398 41.92 -34.38 59.78
CA ALA A 398 43.25 -34.87 59.40
C ALA A 398 43.16 -36.38 59.04
N PRO A 399 43.71 -36.82 57.90
CA PRO A 399 43.71 -38.22 57.51
C PRO A 399 44.67 -39.03 58.41
N PRO A 400 44.35 -40.31 58.72
CA PRO A 400 45.24 -41.17 59.50
C PRO A 400 46.52 -41.49 58.71
N VAL A 401 47.66 -41.31 59.38
CA VAL A 401 49.00 -41.67 58.87
C VAL A 401 49.15 -43.19 58.96
N SER A 402 49.45 -43.84 57.85
CA SER A 402 50.01 -45.20 57.83
C SER A 402 51.33 -45.17 57.08
N GLU A 403 52.43 -45.21 57.85
CA GLU A 403 53.78 -45.53 57.40
C GLU A 403 53.89 -47.03 57.16
N ASP A 404 54.28 -47.41 55.95
CA ASP A 404 55.08 -48.58 55.54
C ASP A 404 55.01 -48.59 54.00
N GLY A 405 56.08 -48.48 53.23
CA GLY A 405 57.36 -49.13 53.39
C GLY A 405 57.55 -50.08 52.21
N THR A 406 58.58 -49.83 51.41
CA THR A 406 59.30 -50.80 50.55
C THR A 406 58.76 -51.15 49.15
N ASP A 407 59.53 -50.67 48.18
CA ASP A 407 60.29 -51.43 47.17
C ASP A 407 59.75 -51.68 45.75
N GLY A 408 60.68 -51.45 44.81
CA GLY A 408 60.90 -52.23 43.59
C GLY A 408 59.77 -52.36 42.56
N GLY A 409 59.88 -51.63 41.44
CA GLY A 409 59.37 -52.17 40.16
C GLY A 409 60.24 -53.33 39.66
N PRO A 410 60.09 -53.85 38.43
CA PRO A 410 58.99 -53.80 37.46
C PRO A 410 58.50 -55.25 37.14
N ALA A 411 57.65 -55.46 36.12
CA ALA A 411 57.56 -56.78 35.50
C ALA A 411 57.34 -56.68 33.99
N ALA A 412 58.24 -57.34 33.26
CA ALA A 412 57.94 -57.90 31.95
C ALA A 412 57.02 -59.13 32.14
N VAL A 413 56.15 -59.29 31.14
CA VAL A 413 55.19 -60.40 30.87
C VAL A 413 53.92 -60.40 31.69
#